data_AF-A0AA35VV00-F1
#
_entry.id   AF-A0AA35VV00-F1
#
_cell.length_a   1.000
_cell.length_b   1.000
_cell.length_c   1.000
_cell.angle_alpha   90.00
_cell.angle_beta   90.00
_cell.angle_gamma   90.00
#
_symmetry.space_group_name_H-M   'P 1'
#
loop_
_entity.id
_entity.type
_entity.pdbx_description
1 polymer ?
#
loop_
_entity_poly.entity_id
_entity_poly.type
_entity_poly.pdbx_seq_one_letter_code
_entity_poly.pdbx_strand_id
1 'polypeptide(L)'
;MAEAVRLYERGVATPEDIDTGMKLGAGYPMGPFELSDYVGLDTTKFILDGWSQKYPDEPLFKPIETINKLVGEGKLGRKTGEGFYKYSK
;
A
#
# COMPACT_ATOMS: atom_id res chain seq x y z
N MET A 1 4.17 2.47 -4.51
CA MET A 1 3.37 1.57 -3.66
C MET A 1 2.38 0.72 -4.46
N ALA A 2 1.53 1.26 -5.36
CA ALA A 2 0.52 0.45 -6.07
C ALA A 2 1.08 -0.85 -6.68
N GLU A 3 2.25 -0.77 -7.34
CA GLU A 3 2.96 -1.93 -7.87
C GLU A 3 3.48 -2.90 -6.79
N ALA A 4 3.89 -2.41 -5.62
CA ALA A 4 4.30 -3.27 -4.51
C ALA A 4 3.12 -4.08 -3.98
N VAL A 5 1.94 -3.47 -3.83
CA VAL A 5 0.73 -4.19 -3.41
C VAL A 5 0.30 -5.23 -4.45
N ARG A 6 0.38 -4.90 -5.75
CA ARG A 6 0.11 -5.86 -6.83
C ARG A 6 1.13 -7.01 -6.86
N LEU A 7 2.39 -6.74 -6.54
CA LEU A 7 3.42 -7.77 -6.40
C LEU A 7 3.08 -8.73 -5.25
N TYR A 8 2.64 -8.18 -4.12
CA TYR A 8 2.15 -8.94 -2.98
C TYR A 8 0.88 -9.76 -3.30
N GLU A 9 -0.10 -9.19 -3.99
CA GLU A 9 -1.34 -9.90 -4.39
C GLU A 9 -1.05 -11.07 -5.34
N ARG A 10 0.00 -10.98 -6.16
CA ARG A 10 0.48 -12.08 -6.99
C ARG A 10 1.23 -13.16 -6.20
N GLY A 11 1.44 -12.98 -4.89
CA GLY A 11 2.13 -13.94 -4.04
C GLY A 11 3.63 -14.04 -4.29
N VAL A 12 4.25 -13.03 -4.91
CA VAL A 12 5.68 -13.08 -5.27
C VAL A 12 6.57 -12.94 -4.03
N ALA A 13 6.16 -12.11 -3.07
CA ALA A 13 6.89 -11.86 -1.84
C ALA A 13 5.95 -11.30 -0.75
N THR A 14 6.35 -11.41 0.51
CA THR A 14 5.64 -10.81 1.64
C THR A 14 5.82 -9.28 1.67
N PRO A 15 4.96 -8.52 2.37
CA PRO A 15 5.17 -7.08 2.57
C PRO A 15 6.56 -6.79 3.17
N GLU A 16 6.99 -7.59 4.14
CA GLU A 16 8.28 -7.48 4.82
C GLU A 16 9.46 -7.66 3.86
N ASP A 17 9.40 -8.68 2.98
CA ASP A 17 10.45 -8.96 2.01
C ASP A 17 10.54 -7.84 0.97
N ILE A 18 9.39 -7.34 0.49
CA ILE A 18 9.34 -6.24 -0.47
C ILE A 18 9.92 -4.97 0.15
N ASP A 19 9.50 -4.62 1.37
CA ASP A 19 10.05 -3.46 2.08
C ASP A 19 11.54 -3.59 2.33
N THR A 20 12.01 -4.78 2.70
CA THR A 20 13.44 -5.05 2.89
C THR A 20 14.22 -4.91 1.58
N GLY A 21 13.71 -5.45 0.48
CA GLY A 21 14.32 -5.30 -0.85
C GLY A 21 14.40 -3.84 -1.29
N MET A 22 13.35 -3.04 -1.05
CA MET A 22 13.36 -1.62 -1.39
C MET A 22 14.28 -0.79 -0.49
N LYS A 23 14.39 -1.13 0.80
CA LYS A 23 15.31 -0.46 1.72
C LYS A 23 16.78 -0.80 1.43
N LEU A 24 17.11 -2.09 1.38
CA LEU A 24 18.49 -2.55 1.25
C LEU A 24 18.99 -2.55 -0.20
N GLY A 25 18.12 -2.88 -1.16
CA GLY A 25 18.48 -2.97 -2.57
C GLY A 25 18.43 -1.61 -3.28
N ALA A 26 17.36 -0.84 -3.07
CA ALA A 26 17.18 0.47 -3.72
C ALA A 26 17.58 1.67 -2.83
N GLY A 27 17.97 1.44 -1.57
CA GLY A 27 18.46 2.49 -0.67
C GLY A 27 17.38 3.41 -0.12
N TYR A 28 16.10 3.03 -0.19
CA TYR A 28 15.03 3.84 0.38
C TYR A 28 15.07 3.81 1.92
N PRO A 29 14.74 4.92 2.60
CA PRO A 29 14.71 4.96 4.06
C PRO A 29 13.54 4.16 4.66
N MET A 30 12.51 3.88 3.86
CA MET A 30 11.29 3.19 4.26
C MET A 30 10.77 2.38 3.07
N GLY A 31 10.29 1.17 3.33
CA GLY A 31 9.69 0.35 2.28
C GLY A 31 8.32 0.87 1.84
N PRO A 32 7.82 0.48 0.66
CA PRO A 32 6.52 0.93 0.15
C PRO A 32 5.33 0.61 1.05
N PHE A 33 5.31 -0.50 1.78
CA PHE A 33 4.20 -0.85 2.68
C PHE A 33 4.29 -0.04 3.98
N GLU A 34 5.48 0.04 4.59
CA GLU A 34 5.75 0.90 5.74
C GLU A 34 5.37 2.36 5.44
N LEU A 35 5.72 2.85 4.24
CA LEU A 35 5.42 4.21 3.80
C LEU A 35 3.92 4.42 3.64
N SER A 36 3.19 3.46 3.07
CA SER A 36 1.75 3.58 2.92
C SER A 36 1.00 3.52 4.25
N ASP A 37 1.45 2.70 5.20
CA ASP A 37 0.88 2.72 6.55
C ASP A 37 1.24 4.02 7.32
N TYR A 38 2.39 4.63 7.02
CA TYR A 38 2.77 5.93 7.57
C TYR A 38 1.90 7.07 7.00
N VAL A 39 1.69 7.09 5.68
CA VAL A 39 0.84 8.09 5.00
C VAL A 39 -0.64 7.91 5.36
N GLY A 40 -1.10 6.65 5.41
CA GLY A 40 -2.50 6.29 5.60
C GLY A 40 -3.09 5.60 4.37
N LEU A 41 -3.72 4.44 4.59
CA LEU A 41 -4.28 3.64 3.51
C LEU A 41 -5.55 4.26 2.89
N ASP A 42 -6.33 5.00 3.68
CA ASP A 42 -7.48 5.78 3.21
C ASP A 42 -7.07 6.94 2.30
N THR A 43 -6.03 7.69 2.67
CA THR A 43 -5.46 8.76 1.82
C THR A 43 -4.93 8.18 0.52
N THR A 44 -4.22 7.06 0.62
CA THR A 44 -3.70 6.33 -0.54
C THR A 44 -4.83 5.89 -1.48
N LYS A 45 -5.88 5.27 -0.93
CA LYS A 45 -7.07 4.84 -1.69
C LYS A 45 -7.76 6.02 -2.36
N PHE A 46 -7.97 7.11 -1.64
CA PHE A 46 -8.63 8.31 -2.16
C PHE A 46 -7.91 8.88 -3.40
N ILE A 47 -6.58 8.95 -3.35
CA ILE A 47 -5.77 9.41 -4.49
C ILE A 47 -5.89 8.44 -5.67
N LEU A 48 -5.77 7.13 -5.42
CA LEU A 48 -5.85 6.10 -6.46
C LEU A 48 -7.23 6.09 -7.14
N ASP A 49 -8.31 6.21 -6.37
CA ASP A 49 -9.68 6.30 -6.90
C ASP A 49 -9.85 7.55 -7.78
N GLY A 50 -9.31 8.69 -7.35
CA GLY A 50 -9.32 9.92 -8.14
C GLY A 50 -8.58 9.77 -9.47
N TRP A 51 -7.42 9.10 -9.47
CA TRP A 51 -6.69 8.79 -10.71
C TRP A 51 -7.42 7.77 -11.58
N SER A 52 -8.00 6.72 -11.00
CA SER A 52 -8.78 5.73 -11.74
C SER A 52 -9.99 6.35 -12.43
N GLN A 53 -10.65 7.32 -11.79
CA GLN A 53 -11.78 8.04 -12.39
C GLN A 53 -11.32 8.99 -13.49
N LYS A 54 -10.20 9.68 -13.29
CA LYS A 54 -9.68 10.66 -14.25
C LYS A 54 -9.05 10.01 -15.49
N TYR A 55 -8.45 8.83 -15.32
CA TYR A 55 -7.72 8.12 -16.37
C TYR A 55 -8.16 6.64 -16.38
N PRO A 56 -9.40 6.35 -16.84
CA PRO A 56 -9.99 5.01 -16.75
C PRO A 56 -9.25 3.96 -17.58
N ASP A 57 -8.56 4.38 -18.65
CA ASP A 57 -7.83 3.48 -19.55
C ASP A 57 -6.41 3.17 -19.07
N GLU A 58 -5.92 3.83 -18.01
CA GLU A 58 -4.56 3.66 -17.49
C GLU A 58 -4.48 2.45 -16.53
N PRO A 59 -3.84 1.33 -16.93
CA PRO A 59 -3.83 0.11 -16.12
C PRO A 59 -3.16 0.27 -14.74
N LEU A 60 -2.22 1.22 -14.62
CA LEU A 60 -1.51 1.51 -13.37
C LEU A 60 -2.42 2.10 -12.28
N PHE A 61 -3.54 2.73 -12.66
CA PHE A 61 -4.44 3.37 -11.71
C PHE A 61 -5.66 2.53 -11.35
N LYS A 62 -5.77 1.30 -11.89
CA LYS A 62 -6.87 0.40 -11.50
C LYS A 62 -6.90 0.20 -9.97
N PRO A 63 -8.10 0.17 -9.36
CA PRO A 63 -8.27 -0.09 -7.94
C PRO A 63 -7.58 -1.38 -7.50
N ILE A 64 -7.14 -1.41 -6.25
CA ILE A 64 -6.42 -2.55 -5.66
C ILE A 64 -7.29 -3.14 -4.56
N GLU A 65 -7.63 -4.43 -4.67
CA GLU A 65 -8.58 -5.09 -3.78
C GLU A 65 -8.09 -5.12 -2.33
N THR A 66 -6.80 -5.38 -2.12
CA THR A 66 -6.20 -5.39 -0.78
C THR A 66 -6.35 -4.05 -0.08
N ILE A 67 -6.15 -2.93 -0.80
CA ILE A 67 -6.32 -1.58 -0.25
C ILE A 67 -7.79 -1.33 0.10
N ASN A 68 -8.71 -1.69 -0.80
CA ASN A 68 -10.16 -1.55 -0.55
C ASN A 68 -10.59 -2.31 0.70
N LYS A 69 -10.09 -3.54 0.86
CA LYS A 69 -10.37 -4.39 2.02
C LYS A 69 -9.85 -3.77 3.32
N LEU A 70 -8.56 -3.40 3.38
CA LEU A 70 -7.96 -2.84 4.60
C LEU A 70 -8.65 -1.54 5.03
N VAL A 71 -8.96 -0.66 4.06
CA VAL A 71 -9.71 0.57 4.34
C VAL A 71 -11.14 0.27 4.82
N GLY A 72 -11.83 -0.70 4.20
CA GLY A 72 -13.16 -1.15 4.63
C GLY A 72 -13.19 -1.76 6.04
N GLU A 73 -12.08 -2.37 6.46
CA GLU A 73 -11.88 -2.91 7.82
C GLU A 73 -11.44 -1.84 8.83
N GLY A 74 -11.24 -0.58 8.41
CA GLY A 74 -10.74 0.49 9.29
C GLY A 74 -9.25 0.35 9.66
N LYS A 75 -8.51 -0.51 8.96
CA LYS A 75 -7.06 -0.68 9.11
C LYS A 75 -6.36 0.34 8.22
N LEU A 76 -6.16 1.54 8.74
CA LEU A 76 -5.67 2.69 7.98
C LEU A 76 -4.17 2.93 8.13
N GLY A 77 -3.43 1.99 8.71
CA GLY A 77 -1.99 2.12 8.98
C GLY A 77 -1.70 2.59 10.40
N ARG A 78 -0.61 3.33 10.57
CA ARG A 78 -0.10 3.74 11.90
C ARG A 78 -1.12 4.49 12.73
N LYS A 79 -1.93 5.34 12.10
CA LYS A 79 -2.92 6.18 12.80
C LYS A 79 -4.05 5.39 13.46
N THR A 80 -4.31 4.15 13.02
CA THR A 80 -5.30 3.23 13.61
C THR A 80 -4.66 2.07 14.35
N GLY A 81 -3.32 1.99 14.40
CA GLY A 81 -2.58 0.89 15.03
C GLY A 81 -2.46 -0.37 14.16
N GLU A 82 -3.06 -0.40 12.98
CA GLU A 82 -2.99 -1.53 12.06
C GLU A 82 -3.27 -1.08 10.61
N GLY A 83 -2.49 -1.60 9.68
CA GLY A 83 -2.64 -1.48 8.22
C GLY A 83 -2.11 -2.74 7.55
N PHE A 84 -1.05 -2.62 6.74
CA PHE A 84 -0.25 -3.77 6.32
C PHE A 84 0.52 -4.39 7.49
N TYR A 85 0.96 -3.57 8.44
CA TYR A 85 1.61 -4.01 9.66
C TYR A 85 0.76 -3.69 10.89
N LYS A 86 1.08 -4.37 12.00
CA LYS A 86 0.56 -4.04 13.32
C LYS A 86 1.51 -3.09 14.04
N TYR A 87 0.96 -2.05 14.64
CA TYR A 87 1.71 -1.04 15.37
C TYR A 87 1.29 -1.04 16.83
N SER A 88 2.25 -1.14 17.74
CA SER A 88 2.03 -0.85 19.15
C SER A 88 1.81 0.65 19.32
N LYS A 89 0.76 1.05 20.04
CA LYS A 89 0.56 2.42 20.49
C LYS A 89 1.66 2.87 21.45
#